data_AF-A0A6P5L881-F1
#
_entry.id   AF-A0A6P5L881-F1
#
_cell.length_a   1.000
_cell.length_b   1.000
_cell.length_c   1.000
_cell.angle_alpha   90.00
_cell.angle_beta   90.00
_cell.angle_gamma   90.00
#
_symmetry.space_group_name_H-M   'P 1'
#
loop_
_entity.id
_entity.type
_entity.pdbx_description
1 polymer ?
#
loop_
_entity_poly.entity_id
_entity_poly.type
_entity_poly.pdbx_seq_one_letter_code
_entity_poly.pdbx_strand_id
1 'polypeptide(L)'
;MGSKMAAATRVVQVVKPHTPLIRFPDRKGYPKLNVSQHSVGGKSSGLPMNHGPPDTAEIVKTLPQKYRRKLMSPEEIEFIQRGGPE
;
A
#
# COMPACT_ATOMS: atom_id res chain seq x y z
N MET A 1 38.34 69.87 12.56
CA MET A 1 38.31 68.56 11.89
C MET A 1 36.96 67.90 12.22
N GLY A 2 35.98 67.92 11.31
CA GLY A 2 34.63 67.41 11.58
C GLY A 2 34.41 66.06 10.91
N SER A 3 34.26 65.00 11.71
CA SER A 3 34.00 63.64 11.22
C SER A 3 32.54 63.50 10.80
N LYS A 4 32.26 63.33 9.50
CA LYS A 4 30.93 62.93 9.01
C LYS A 4 30.78 61.42 9.15
N MET A 5 29.85 60.97 9.99
CA MET A 5 29.49 59.55 10.09
C MET A 5 28.54 59.18 8.95
N ALA A 6 28.92 58.20 8.11
CA ALA A 6 28.04 57.66 7.10
C ALA A 6 27.06 56.66 7.74
N ALA A 7 25.75 56.94 7.64
CA ALA A 7 24.71 56.02 8.09
C ALA A 7 24.59 54.86 7.11
N ALA A 8 24.84 53.63 7.58
CA ALA A 8 24.69 52.42 6.79
C ALA A 8 23.23 51.96 6.79
N THR A 9 22.54 52.07 5.65
CA THR A 9 21.20 51.52 5.46
C THR A 9 21.29 50.04 5.04
N ARG A 10 20.72 49.13 5.83
CA ARG A 10 20.66 47.71 5.47
C ARG A 10 19.50 47.47 4.50
N VAL A 11 19.81 46.92 3.34
CA VAL A 11 18.81 46.50 2.35
C VAL A 11 18.32 45.10 2.75
N VAL A 12 17.09 44.98 3.24
CA VAL A 12 16.48 43.68 3.53
C VAL A 12 15.89 43.14 2.24
N GLN A 13 16.46 42.05 1.72
CA GLN A 13 15.88 41.36 0.58
C GLN A 13 14.65 40.59 1.03
N VAL A 14 13.50 40.94 0.45
CA VAL A 14 12.27 40.16 0.59
C VAL A 14 12.38 38.93 -0.30
N VAL A 15 12.69 37.78 0.30
CA VAL A 15 12.73 36.50 -0.41
C VAL A 15 11.29 35.98 -0.56
N LYS A 16 10.85 35.74 -1.80
CA LYS A 16 9.53 35.15 -2.07
C LYS A 16 9.53 33.71 -1.56
N PRO A 17 8.59 33.33 -0.66
CA PRO A 17 8.51 31.97 -0.18
C PRO A 17 8.16 31.03 -1.34
N HIS A 18 8.88 29.91 -1.45
CA HIS A 18 8.63 28.90 -2.46
C HIS A 18 7.31 28.17 -2.14
N THR A 19 6.30 28.34 -3.00
CA THR A 19 5.03 27.61 -2.87
C THR A 19 5.23 26.18 -3.37
N PRO A 20 4.93 25.14 -2.57
CA PRO A 20 5.07 23.75 -3.01
C PRO A 20 4.12 23.47 -4.18
N LEU A 21 4.66 22.85 -5.23
CA LEU A 21 3.95 22.59 -6.50
C LEU A 21 2.89 21.49 -6.39
N ILE A 22 2.95 20.68 -5.34
CA ILE A 22 1.99 19.61 -5.09
C ILE A 22 1.36 19.79 -3.72
N ARG A 23 0.04 19.62 -3.65
CA ARG A 23 -0.74 19.69 -2.42
C ARG A 23 -1.26 18.30 -2.12
N PHE A 24 -0.85 17.72 -1.00
CA PHE A 24 -1.35 16.40 -0.58
C PHE A 24 -2.74 16.53 0.04
N PRO A 25 -3.67 15.58 -0.23
CA PRO A 25 -5.00 15.59 0.36
C PRO A 25 -4.94 15.44 1.89
N ASP A 26 -5.81 16.17 2.60
CA ASP A 26 -5.91 16.08 4.06
C ASP A 26 -6.44 14.69 4.46
N ARG A 27 -5.66 13.95 5.25
CA ARG A 27 -5.96 12.56 5.66
C ARG A 27 -6.70 12.50 7.01
N LYS A 28 -7.56 13.48 7.31
CA LYS A 28 -8.34 13.53 8.57
C LYS A 28 -9.51 12.53 8.63
N GLY A 29 -9.54 11.54 7.75
CA GLY A 29 -10.50 10.44 7.79
C GLY A 29 -9.78 9.09 7.75
N TYR A 30 -10.37 8.09 8.40
CA TYR A 30 -9.96 6.70 8.22
C TYR A 30 -10.07 6.32 6.73
N PRO A 31 -9.10 5.60 6.16
CA PRO A 31 -9.14 5.22 4.76
C PRO A 31 -10.40 4.38 4.50
N LYS A 32 -11.30 4.90 3.66
CA LYS A 32 -12.53 4.19 3.29
C LYS A 32 -12.20 3.17 2.21
N LEU A 33 -12.09 1.91 2.61
CA LEU A 33 -11.99 0.77 1.70
C LEU A 33 -13.26 0.69 0.85
N ASN A 34 -13.13 0.98 -0.44
CA ASN A 34 -14.14 0.78 -1.47
C ASN A 34 -14.21 -0.70 -1.85
N VAL A 35 -14.67 -1.54 -0.91
CA VAL A 35 -15.02 -2.94 -1.18
C VAL A 35 -16.51 -3.02 -1.55
N SER A 36 -16.80 -3.43 -2.79
CA SER A 36 -18.16 -3.79 -3.19
C SER A 36 -18.54 -5.07 -2.45
N GLN A 37 -19.46 -4.95 -1.50
CA GLN A 37 -19.90 -5.99 -0.59
C GLN A 37 -20.82 -6.98 -1.32
N HIS A 38 -20.24 -7.99 -1.97
CA HIS A 38 -20.97 -9.13 -2.54
C HIS A 38 -20.34 -10.45 -2.08
N SER A 39 -20.53 -10.83 -0.82
CA SER A 39 -20.56 -12.25 -0.44
C SER A 39 -20.91 -12.38 1.03
N VAL A 40 -22.10 -12.92 1.26
CA VAL A 40 -22.67 -13.26 2.55
C VAL A 40 -21.95 -14.47 3.18
N GLY A 41 -21.69 -14.40 4.49
CA GLY A 41 -21.59 -15.57 5.36
C GLY A 41 -20.19 -16.08 5.73
N GLY A 42 -19.86 -15.99 7.03
CA GLY A 42 -19.01 -17.00 7.69
C GLY A 42 -17.62 -16.56 8.19
N LYS A 43 -17.60 -15.97 9.40
CA LYS A 43 -16.55 -16.03 10.44
C LYS A 43 -15.23 -16.76 10.08
N SER A 44 -14.19 -16.02 9.71
CA SER A 44 -12.80 -16.31 10.10
C SER A 44 -12.04 -14.98 10.21
N SER A 45 -11.25 -14.85 11.27
CA SER A 45 -10.57 -13.62 11.66
C SER A 45 -9.36 -13.35 10.77
N GLY A 46 -9.38 -12.21 10.06
CA GLY A 46 -8.19 -11.38 9.90
C GLY A 46 -7.59 -11.21 8.51
N LEU A 47 -7.99 -11.98 7.49
CA LEU A 47 -7.57 -11.72 6.11
C LEU A 47 -8.75 -11.95 5.15
N PRO A 48 -9.01 -11.06 4.18
CA PRO A 48 -9.86 -11.41 3.06
C PRO A 48 -9.13 -12.52 2.29
N MET A 49 -9.41 -13.78 2.64
CA MET A 49 -9.17 -14.88 1.74
C MET A 49 -10.13 -14.66 0.58
N ASN A 50 -9.69 -13.83 -0.36
CA ASN A 50 -10.13 -13.90 -1.73
C ASN A 50 -9.67 -15.28 -2.19
N HIS A 51 -10.47 -16.31 -1.87
CA HIS A 51 -10.43 -17.55 -2.62
C HIS A 51 -10.76 -17.10 -4.04
N GLY A 52 -9.71 -16.85 -4.82
CA GLY A 52 -9.83 -16.68 -6.26
C GLY A 52 -10.63 -17.87 -6.80
N PRO A 53 -11.22 -17.76 -8.00
CA PRO A 53 -11.94 -18.87 -8.61
C PRO A 53 -11.18 -20.16 -8.35
N PRO A 54 -11.82 -21.19 -7.72
CA PRO A 54 -11.11 -22.38 -7.28
C PRO A 54 -10.24 -22.86 -8.41
N ASP A 55 -8.94 -23.08 -8.15
CA ASP A 55 -7.94 -23.53 -9.11
C ASP A 55 -8.40 -24.88 -9.68
N THR A 56 -9.35 -24.83 -10.59
CA THR A 56 -10.02 -26.01 -11.14
C THR A 56 -9.06 -26.60 -12.16
N ALA A 57 -8.97 -27.92 -12.22
CA ALA A 57 -8.04 -28.63 -13.09
C ALA A 57 -8.10 -28.15 -14.55
N GLU A 58 -9.27 -27.69 -15.02
CA GLU A 58 -9.46 -27.10 -16.34
C GLU A 58 -8.70 -25.78 -16.53
N ILE A 59 -8.76 -24.86 -15.56
CA ILE A 59 -8.03 -23.58 -15.62
C ILE A 59 -6.53 -23.85 -15.65
N VAL A 60 -6.06 -24.76 -14.78
CA VAL A 60 -4.65 -25.13 -14.66
C VAL A 60 -4.09 -25.74 -15.96
N LYS A 61 -4.91 -26.47 -16.74
CA LYS A 61 -4.52 -27.01 -18.05
C LYS A 61 -4.42 -25.94 -19.13
N THR A 62 -5.26 -24.91 -19.07
CA THR A 62 -5.29 -23.82 -20.06
C THR A 62 -4.20 -22.78 -19.86
N LEU A 63 -3.63 -22.68 -18.65
CA LEU A 63 -2.62 -21.68 -18.33
C LEU A 63 -1.24 -22.04 -18.92
N PRO A 64 -0.48 -21.05 -19.42
CA PRO A 64 0.90 -21.27 -19.84
C PRO A 64 1.75 -21.81 -18.69
N GLN A 65 2.71 -22.68 -19.02
CA GLN A 65 3.52 -23.40 -18.03
C GLN A 65 4.22 -22.47 -17.02
N LYS A 66 4.66 -21.27 -17.45
CA LYS A 66 5.30 -20.27 -16.58
C LYS A 66 4.40 -19.69 -15.47
N TYR A 67 3.08 -19.86 -15.57
CA TYR A 67 2.10 -19.38 -14.59
C TYR A 67 1.43 -20.54 -13.83
N ARG A 68 1.74 -21.79 -14.19
CA ARG A 68 1.17 -22.97 -13.54
C ARG A 68 1.85 -23.21 -12.20
N ARG A 69 1.08 -23.18 -11.10
CA ARG A 69 1.59 -23.52 -9.75
C ARG A 69 1.90 -25.02 -9.67
N LYS A 70 2.81 -25.40 -8.77
CA LYS A 70 3.07 -26.81 -8.45
C LYS A 70 1.90 -27.38 -7.64
N LEU A 71 1.59 -28.66 -7.85
CA LEU A 71 0.65 -29.39 -7.00
C LEU A 71 1.26 -29.48 -5.59
N MET A 72 0.46 -29.18 -4.56
CA MET A 72 0.86 -29.30 -3.16
C MET A 72 0.73 -30.75 -2.71
N SER A 73 1.68 -31.25 -1.93
CA SER A 73 1.59 -32.60 -1.35
C SER A 73 0.62 -32.62 -0.15
N PRO A 74 0.00 -33.76 0.20
CA PRO A 74 -0.88 -33.83 1.37
C PRO A 74 -0.16 -33.48 2.67
N GLU A 75 1.12 -33.80 2.81
CA GLU A 75 1.95 -33.43 3.97
C GLU A 75 2.14 -31.91 4.08
N GLU A 76 2.39 -31.23 2.95
CA GLU A 76 2.47 -29.77 2.90
C GLU A 76 1.12 -29.12 3.22
N ILE A 77 0.03 -29.67 2.70
CA ILE A 77 -1.32 -29.21 2.98
C ILE A 77 -1.59 -29.27 4.49
N GLU A 78 -1.21 -30.37 5.14
CA GLU A 78 -1.34 -30.52 6.60
C GLU A 78 -0.41 -29.58 7.37
N PHE A 79 0.85 -29.44 6.95
CA PHE A 79 1.81 -28.56 7.60
C PHE A 79 1.37 -27.09 7.56
N ILE A 80 0.84 -26.64 6.41
CA ILE A 80 0.29 -25.28 6.24
C ILE A 80 -0.97 -25.10 7.09
N GLN A 81 -1.87 -26.08 7.11
CA GLN A 81 -3.08 -26.01 7.94
C GLN A 81 -2.77 -26.00 9.45
N ARG A 82 -1.74 -26.74 9.87
CA ARG A 82 -1.29 -26.82 11.27
C ARG A 82 -0.53 -25.57 11.71
N GLY A 83 0.06 -24.82 10.77
CA GLY A 83 0.78 -23.57 11.04
C GLY A 83 2.28 -23.73 11.28
N GLY A 84 2.88 -24.86 10.89
CA GLY A 84 4.31 -25.13 11.03
C GLY A 84 4.66 -26.25 12.01
N PRO A 85 5.96 -26.39 12.36
CA PRO A 85 6.41 -27.37 13.36
C PRO A 85 6.05 -26.90 14.78
N GLU A 86 5.90 -27.86 15.70
CA GLU A 86 5.76 -27.59 17.15
C GLU A 86 7.08 -27.12 17.78
#